data_AF-A0A816XAB7-F1
#
_entry.id   AF-A0A816XAB7-F1
#
_cell.length_a   1.000
_cell.length_b   1.000
_cell.length_c   1.000
_cell.angle_alpha   90.00
_cell.angle_beta   90.00
_cell.angle_gamma   90.00
#
_symmetry.space_group_name_H-M   'P 1'
#
loop_
_entity.id
_entity.type
_entity.pdbx_description
1 polymer ?
#
loop_
_entity_poly.entity_id
_entity_poly.type
_entity_poly.pdbx_seq_one_letter_code
_entity_poly.pdbx_strand_id
1 'polypeptide(L)'
;MALSNIYNQIPKRYLLSLLGFFGLLNAYVLRSNLPITIVAMTTPTLEKSSINTTTILPAAYNWSTIAQGHILSSFYYGYVVAQIPAGFLATRFGGRILFGGSIGLLAFLSLFTPLCAQSGSGT
;
A
#
# COMPACT_ATOMS: atom_id res chain seq x y z
N MET A 1 10.92 -15.39 -36.02
CA MET A 1 12.11 -14.63 -36.48
C MET A 1 12.00 -13.12 -36.22
N ALA A 2 10.81 -12.50 -36.27
CA ALA A 2 10.64 -11.06 -35.95
C ALA A 2 10.72 -10.72 -34.45
N LEU A 3 10.21 -11.60 -33.56
CA LEU A 3 10.18 -11.39 -32.11
C LEU A 3 11.58 -11.35 -31.45
N SER A 4 12.53 -12.17 -31.94
CA SER A 4 13.92 -12.14 -31.47
C SER A 4 14.66 -10.88 -31.89
N ASN A 5 14.26 -10.24 -32.98
CA ASN A 5 14.87 -9.01 -33.48
C ASN A 5 14.46 -7.79 -32.64
N ILE A 6 13.20 -7.75 -32.18
CA ILE A 6 12.69 -6.72 -31.26
C ILE A 6 13.35 -6.85 -29.88
N TYR A 7 13.52 -8.08 -29.38
CA TYR A 7 14.19 -8.34 -28.09
C TYR A 7 15.67 -7.90 -28.08
N ASN A 8 16.33 -7.89 -29.24
CA ASN A 8 17.72 -7.47 -29.37
C ASN A 8 17.88 -5.95 -29.62
N GLN A 9 16.81 -5.25 -30.02
CA GLN A 9 16.84 -3.79 -30.23
C GLN A 9 16.62 -2.98 -28.96
N ILE A 10 15.91 -3.51 -27.96
CA ILE A 10 15.71 -2.81 -26.69
C ILE A 10 16.85 -3.17 -25.75
N PRO A 11 17.70 -2.21 -25.32
CA PRO A 11 18.75 -2.52 -24.36
C PRO A 11 18.11 -2.95 -23.05
N LYS A 12 18.42 -4.16 -22.58
CA LYS A 12 17.85 -4.80 -21.37
C LYS A 12 17.92 -3.91 -20.11
N ARG A 13 18.83 -2.94 -20.10
CA ARG A 13 18.99 -1.92 -19.03
C ARG A 13 17.77 -0.98 -18.93
N TYR A 14 17.22 -0.51 -20.05
CA TYR A 14 16.05 0.38 -20.03
C TYR A 14 14.79 -0.36 -19.57
N LEU A 15 14.63 -1.61 -19.99
CA LEU A 15 13.53 -2.47 -19.54
C LEU A 15 13.56 -2.67 -18.02
N LEU A 16 14.75 -2.92 -17.45
CA LEU A 16 14.91 -3.10 -16.01
C LEU A 16 14.61 -1.81 -15.24
N SER A 17 15.05 -0.65 -15.74
CA SER A 17 14.74 0.65 -15.13
C SER A 17 13.25 0.99 -15.20
N LEU A 18 12.59 0.71 -16.33
CA LEU A 18 11.14 0.90 -16.48
C LEU A 18 10.36 0.00 -15.52
N LEU A 19 10.73 -1.28 -15.43
CA LEU A 19 10.10 -2.23 -14.51
C LEU A 19 10.35 -1.84 -13.04
N GLY A 20 11.56 -1.38 -12.72
CA GLY A 20 11.92 -0.84 -11.42
C GLY A 20 11.08 0.38 -11.05
N PHE A 21 10.88 1.29 -11.99
CA PHE A 21 10.06 2.49 -11.81
C PHE A 21 8.60 2.14 -11.50
N PHE A 22 7.98 1.25 -12.27
CA PHE A 22 6.61 0.79 -11.99
C PHE A 22 6.49 0.06 -10.65
N GLY A 23 7.46 -0.78 -10.29
CA GLY A 23 7.46 -1.47 -9.00
C GLY A 23 7.55 -0.51 -7.81
N LEU A 24 8.40 0.51 -7.90
CA LEU A 24 8.51 1.55 -6.86
C LEU A 24 7.26 2.42 -6.78
N LEU A 25 6.66 2.76 -7.92
CA LEU A 25 5.38 3.48 -7.97
C LEU A 25 4.26 2.69 -7.28
N ASN A 26 4.14 1.40 -7.59
CA ASN A 26 3.11 0.55 -6.98
C ASN A 26 3.28 0.47 -5.46
N ALA A 27 4.51 0.27 -4.98
CA ALA A 27 4.82 0.25 -3.55
C ALA A 27 4.49 1.58 -2.85
N TYR A 28 4.76 2.71 -3.52
CA TYR A 28 4.42 4.04 -3.01
C TYR A 28 2.91 4.26 -2.90
N VAL A 29 2.14 3.87 -3.93
CA VAL A 29 0.68 3.98 -3.91
C VAL A 29 0.07 3.17 -2.78
N LEU A 30 0.49 1.91 -2.59
CA LEU A 30 -0.06 1.07 -1.51
C LEU A 30 0.18 1.69 -0.12
N ARG A 31 1.35 2.29 0.10
CA ARG A 31 1.67 2.98 1.35
C ARG A 31 0.71 4.15 1.62
N SER A 32 0.29 4.87 0.59
CA SER A 32 -0.62 6.01 0.73
C SER A 32 -2.05 5.62 1.09
N ASN A 33 -2.47 4.37 0.85
CA ASN A 33 -3.85 3.94 1.10
C ASN A 33 -4.21 3.94 2.60
N LEU A 34 -3.30 3.55 3.49
CA LEU A 34 -3.58 3.41 4.93
C LEU A 34 -4.05 4.72 5.60
N PRO A 35 -3.33 5.85 5.49
CA PRO A 35 -3.81 7.13 6.04
C PRO A 35 -5.18 7.55 5.48
N ILE A 36 -5.39 7.35 4.17
CA ILE A 36 -6.62 7.75 3.46
C ILE A 36 -7.81 6.91 3.95
N THR A 37 -7.61 5.60 4.10
CA THR A 37 -8.63 4.68 4.62
C THR A 37 -9.02 5.01 6.06
N ILE A 38 -8.06 5.36 6.93
CA ILE A 38 -8.36 5.76 8.32
C ILE A 38 -9.27 7.00 8.35
N VAL A 39 -8.99 8.00 7.51
CA VAL A 39 -9.83 9.20 7.40
C VAL A 39 -11.22 8.86 6.87
N ALA A 40 -11.31 8.01 5.84
CA ALA A 40 -12.59 7.58 5.27
C ALA A 40 -13.45 6.78 6.27
N MET A 41 -12.84 6.01 7.18
CA MET A 41 -13.55 5.23 8.20
C MET A 41 -14.03 6.06 9.40
N THR A 42 -13.47 7.25 9.60
CA THR A 42 -13.68 8.07 10.79
C THR A 42 -14.39 9.39 10.52
N THR A 43 -14.49 9.79 9.25
CA THR A 43 -15.25 10.97 8.84
C THR A 43 -16.72 10.58 8.71
N PRO A 44 -17.65 11.26 9.41
CA PRO A 44 -19.08 11.02 9.23
C PRO A 44 -19.51 11.41 7.81
N THR A 45 -20.16 10.50 7.10
CA THR A 45 -20.69 10.74 5.77
C THR A 45 -21.97 11.58 5.87
N LEU A 46 -21.93 12.80 5.34
CA LEU A 46 -23.13 13.63 5.23
C LEU A 46 -23.90 13.23 3.98
N GLU A 47 -24.88 12.33 4.11
CA GLU A 47 -25.84 12.11 3.03
C GLU A 47 -26.87 13.24 3.01
N LYS A 48 -26.77 14.11 2.00
CA LYS A 48 -27.83 15.06 1.66
C LYS A 48 -28.94 14.31 0.93
N SER A 49 -29.95 13.87 1.66
CA SER A 49 -31.20 13.41 1.05
C SER A 49 -31.98 14.63 0.53
N SER A 50 -32.48 14.55 -0.72
CA SER A 50 -33.09 15.64 -1.51
C SER A 50 -34.41 16.21 -0.95
N ILE A 51 -34.83 15.83 0.27
CA ILE A 51 -36.03 16.33 0.94
C ILE A 51 -35.60 16.90 2.29
N ASN A 52 -35.20 18.18 2.35
CA ASN A 52 -34.94 19.03 3.53
C ASN A 52 -34.69 18.32 4.90
N THR A 53 -33.90 17.25 4.92
CA THR A 53 -33.65 16.43 6.10
C THR A 53 -32.25 15.86 5.94
N THR A 54 -31.27 16.50 6.57
CA THR A 54 -29.90 16.01 6.65
C THR A 54 -29.86 14.86 7.64
N THR A 55 -29.95 13.62 7.14
CA THR A 55 -29.71 12.43 7.97
C THR A 55 -28.21 12.26 8.12
N ILE A 56 -27.67 12.63 9.28
CA ILE A 56 -26.26 12.39 9.63
C ILE A 56 -26.14 10.89 9.88
N LEU A 57 -25.57 10.15 8.93
CA LEU A 57 -25.18 8.76 9.19
C LEU A 57 -24.00 8.80 10.19
N PRO A 58 -24.10 8.10 11.34
CA PRO A 58 -23.00 8.05 12.29
C PRO A 58 -21.77 7.42 11.61
N ALA A 59 -20.58 7.96 11.89
CA ALA A 59 -19.34 7.35 11.45
C ALA A 59 -19.31 5.87 11.90
N ALA A 60 -18.92 4.97 11.00
CA ALA A 60 -18.91 3.52 11.25
C ALA A 60 -18.05 3.14 12.48
N TYR A 61 -17.13 4.02 12.89
CA TYR A 61 -16.36 3.88 14.11
C TYR A 61 -16.13 5.26 14.79
N ASN A 62 -16.58 5.43 16.05
CA ASN A 62 -16.28 6.60 16.90
C ASN A 62 -14.82 6.58 17.42
N TRP A 63 -13.83 6.52 16.51
CA TRP A 63 -12.42 6.56 16.90
C TRP A 63 -11.98 7.99 17.18
N SER A 64 -11.58 8.25 18.43
CA SER A 64 -10.93 9.49 18.84
C SER A 64 -9.69 9.76 17.98
N THR A 65 -9.45 11.04 17.64
CA THR A 65 -8.27 11.50 16.88
C THR A 65 -6.95 11.03 17.51
N ILE A 66 -6.91 10.82 18.84
CA ILE A 66 -5.76 10.25 19.54
C ILE A 66 -5.50 8.79 19.12
N ALA A 67 -6.55 7.95 19.03
CA ALA A 67 -6.40 6.55 18.61
C ALA A 67 -5.92 6.44 17.15
N GLN A 68 -6.42 7.30 16.27
CA GLN A 68 -5.96 7.40 14.89
C GLN A 68 -4.46 7.75 14.82
N GLY A 69 -4.01 8.71 15.65
CA GLY A 69 -2.61 9.09 15.76
C GLY A 69 -1.71 7.95 16.24
N HIS A 70 -2.17 7.13 17.18
CA HIS A 70 -1.42 5.94 17.65
C HIS A 70 -1.26 4.88 16.56
N ILE A 71 -2.30 4.61 15.78
CA ILE A 71 -2.23 3.65 14.67
C ILE A 71 -1.29 4.17 13.58
N LEU A 72 -1.43 5.44 13.19
CA LEU A 72 -0.59 6.04 12.17
C LEU A 72 0.89 6.06 12.60
N SER A 73 1.17 6.44 13.84
CA SER A 73 2.54 6.45 14.37
C SER A 73 3.15 5.05 14.48
N SER A 74 2.40 4.04 14.93
CA SER A 74 2.87 2.64 14.97
C SER A 74 3.31 2.12 13.59
N PHE A 75 2.56 2.47 12.54
CA PHE A 75 2.91 2.14 11.15
C PHE A 75 4.22 2.82 10.73
N TYR A 76 4.40 4.10 11.05
CA TYR A 76 5.65 4.82 10.74
C TYR A 76 6.85 4.27 11.52
N TYR A 77 6.70 3.95 12.81
CA TYR A 77 7.76 3.35 13.61
C TYR A 77 8.19 1.99 13.05
N GLY A 78 7.23 1.12 12.71
CA GLY A 78 7.51 -0.16 12.08
C GLY A 78 8.25 0.00 10.74
N TYR A 79 7.86 0.99 9.94
CA TYR A 79 8.54 1.27 8.68
C TYR A 79 9.99 1.74 8.84
N VAL A 80 10.29 2.55 9.87
CA VAL A 80 11.66 2.97 10.17
C VAL A 80 12.51 1.77 10.60
N VAL A 81 11.96 0.93 11.49
CA VAL A 81 12.67 -0.27 11.97
C VAL A 81 12.92 -1.27 10.84
N ALA A 82 11.96 -1.46 9.91
CA ALA A 82 12.09 -2.39 8.80
C ALA A 82 13.10 -1.95 7.72
N GLN A 83 13.37 -0.65 7.58
CA GLN A 83 14.32 -0.13 6.60
C GLN A 83 15.78 -0.49 6.92
N ILE A 84 16.16 -0.51 8.20
CA ILE A 84 17.54 -0.83 8.63
C ILE A 84 17.96 -2.24 8.18
N PRO A 85 17.21 -3.32 8.49
CA PRO A 85 17.53 -4.65 8.01
C PRO A 85 17.33 -4.76 6.49
N ALA A 86 16.37 -4.05 5.89
CA ALA A 86 16.23 -4.06 4.43
C ALA A 86 17.50 -3.54 3.72
N GLY A 87 18.15 -2.49 4.26
CA GLY A 87 19.42 -1.98 3.76
C GLY A 87 20.57 -2.97 3.93
N PHE A 88 20.62 -3.68 5.07
CA PHE A 88 21.62 -4.73 5.29
C PHE A 88 21.41 -5.96 4.39
N LEU A 89 20.16 -6.38 4.18
CA LEU A 89 19.86 -7.46 3.25
C LEU A 89 20.22 -7.04 1.81
N ALA A 90 19.98 -5.77 1.43
CA ALA A 90 20.26 -5.22 0.10
C ALA A 90 21.70 -5.46 -0.37
N THR A 91 22.65 -5.33 0.54
CA THR A 91 24.08 -5.55 0.26
C THR A 91 24.44 -7.04 0.21
N ARG A 92 23.76 -7.89 0.99
CA ARG A 92 24.08 -9.33 1.10
C ARG A 92 23.47 -10.19 -0.01
N PHE A 93 22.23 -9.93 -0.41
CA PHE A 93 21.48 -10.77 -1.37
C PHE A 93 21.40 -10.18 -2.79
N GLY A 94 21.92 -8.96 -2.97
CA GLY A 94 21.90 -8.24 -4.25
C GLY A 94 20.52 -7.69 -4.61
N GLY A 95 20.49 -6.48 -5.20
CA GLY A 95 19.25 -5.74 -5.45
C GLY A 95 18.22 -6.46 -6.33
N ARG A 96 18.64 -7.38 -7.22
CA ARG A 96 17.72 -8.12 -8.11
C ARG A 96 16.77 -9.04 -7.35
N ILE A 97 17.29 -9.79 -6.37
CA ILE A 97 16.49 -10.78 -5.63
C ILE A 97 15.64 -10.07 -4.59
N LEU A 98 16.18 -9.04 -3.94
CA LEU A 98 15.44 -8.24 -2.98
C LEU A 98 14.28 -7.47 -3.58
N PHE A 99 14.50 -6.85 -4.73
CA PHE A 99 13.43 -6.09 -5.39
C PHE A 99 12.30 -7.02 -5.82
N GLY A 100 12.62 -8.17 -6.42
CA GLY A 100 11.61 -9.17 -6.77
C GLY A 100 10.92 -9.77 -5.54
N GLY A 101 11.69 -10.09 -4.50
CA GLY A 101 11.18 -10.68 -3.26
C GLY A 101 10.28 -9.72 -2.47
N SER A 102 10.64 -8.45 -2.38
CA SER A 102 9.81 -7.44 -1.70
C SER A 102 8.49 -7.21 -2.42
N ILE A 103 8.51 -7.16 -3.75
CA ILE A 103 7.29 -7.01 -4.57
C ILE A 103 6.42 -8.26 -4.50
N GLY A 104 7.02 -9.46 -4.49
CA GLY A 104 6.30 -10.72 -4.29
C GLY A 104 5.62 -10.78 -2.91
N LEU A 105 6.35 -10.40 -1.85
CA LEU A 105 5.80 -10.32 -0.50
C LEU A 105 4.70 -9.25 -0.41
N LEU A 106 4.89 -8.09 -1.03
CA LEU A 106 3.90 -7.01 -1.10
C LEU A 106 2.62 -7.46 -1.78
N ALA A 107 2.73 -8.21 -2.89
CA ALA A 107 1.59 -8.76 -3.61
C ALA A 107 0.84 -9.79 -2.77
N PHE A 108 1.57 -10.68 -2.06
CA PHE A 108 0.97 -11.65 -1.16
C PHE A 108 0.22 -10.98 0.00
N LEU A 109 0.84 -9.99 0.66
CA LEU A 109 0.19 -9.21 1.72
C LEU A 109 -1.02 -8.45 1.21
N SER A 110 -0.95 -7.87 0.00
CA SER A 110 -2.08 -7.13 -0.60
C SER A 110 -3.29 -8.01 -0.87
N LEU A 111 -3.06 -9.28 -1.23
CA LEU A 111 -4.12 -10.27 -1.39
C LEU A 111 -4.79 -10.61 -0.04
N PHE A 112 -4.03 -10.53 1.05
CA PHE A 112 -4.48 -10.83 2.41
C PHE A 112 -5.22 -9.66 3.08
N THR A 113 -4.91 -8.41 2.71
CA THR A 113 -5.58 -7.20 3.23
C THR A 113 -7.11 -7.27 3.23
N PRO A 114 -7.81 -7.66 2.14
CA PRO A 114 -9.27 -7.75 2.16
C PRO A 114 -9.80 -8.92 3.02
N LEU A 115 -9.03 -9.99 3.22
CA LEU A 115 -9.39 -11.09 4.12
C LEU A 115 -9.32 -10.66 5.59
N CYS A 116 -8.27 -9.93 5.95
CA CYS A 116 -8.15 -9.33 7.28
C CYS A 116 -9.24 -8.28 7.54
N ALA A 117 -9.60 -7.49 6.53
CA ALA A 117 -10.67 -6.50 6.66
C ALA A 117 -12.04 -7.16 6.95
N GLN A 118 -12.37 -8.27 6.26
CA GLN A 118 -13.61 -9.01 6.51
C GLN A 118 -13.64 -9.69 7.88
N SER A 119 -12.49 -10.12 8.38
CA SER A 119 -12.37 -10.72 9.72
C SER A 119 -12.64 -9.70 10.85
N GLY A 120 -12.45 -8.40 10.58
CA GLY A 120 -12.74 -7.32 11.52
C GLY A 120 -14.15 -6.73 11.42
N SER A 121 -14.88 -6.98 10.33
CA SER A 121 -16.26 -6.52 10.12
C SER A 121 -17.33 -7.51 10.61
N GLY A 122 -16.90 -8.58 11.30
CA GLY A 122 -17.74 -9.68 11.74
C GLY A 122 -17.97 -9.72 13.26
N THR A 123 -18.40 -8.61 13.87
CA THR A 123 -19.12 -8.56 15.17
C THR A 123 -19.94 -7.29 15.24
#